data_AF-A0A962W8X6-F1
#
_entry.id   AF-A0A962W8X6-F1
#
_cell.length_a   1.000
_cell.length_b   1.000
_cell.length_c   1.000
_cell.angle_alpha   90.00
_cell.angle_beta   90.00
_cell.angle_gamma   90.00
#
_symmetry.space_group_name_H-M   'P 1'
#
loop_
_entity.id
_entity.type
_entity.pdbx_description
1 polymer ?
#
loop_
_entity_poly.entity_id
_entity_poly.type
_entity_poly.pdbx_seq_one_letter_code
_entity_poly.pdbx_strand_id
1 'polypeptide(L)'
;MKSIHTPVLSLTLALALATGPALASRMSEEDVARLGKDLTPMGAIRAANADGLIPEWTGTIVGLPEGMSWDGPGTPYPDPYAGEKPLFTITRDNLDLYRNRLSPGEIALFETYPDTFRMPV
;
A
#
# COMPACT_ATOMS: atom_id res chain seq x y z
N MET A 1 22.17 -34.73 -47.56
CA MET A 1 20.79 -34.33 -47.22
C MET A 1 20.87 -33.46 -45.98
N LYS A 2 20.64 -32.15 -46.11
CA LYS A 2 20.83 -31.17 -45.02
C LYS A 2 19.67 -31.28 -44.03
N SER A 3 20.00 -31.31 -42.75
CA SER A 3 19.12 -31.50 -41.59
C SER A 3 17.82 -30.68 -41.67
N ILE A 4 16.71 -31.34 -41.98
CA ILE A 4 15.36 -30.76 -41.96
C ILE A 4 14.82 -30.71 -40.51
N HIS A 5 15.47 -31.40 -39.57
CA HIS A 5 15.02 -31.50 -38.18
C HIS A 5 15.41 -30.27 -37.32
N THR A 6 16.51 -29.60 -37.64
CA THR A 6 16.98 -28.41 -36.91
C THR A 6 16.08 -27.16 -37.09
N PRO A 7 15.57 -26.80 -38.28
CA PRO A 7 14.72 -25.61 -38.43
C PRO A 7 13.32 -25.79 -37.84
N VAL A 8 12.79 -27.02 -37.83
CA VAL A 8 11.46 -27.33 -37.25
C VAL A 8 11.48 -27.15 -35.73
N LEU A 9 12.55 -27.62 -35.07
CA LEU A 9 12.71 -27.51 -33.61
C LEU A 9 12.82 -26.04 -33.15
N SER A 10 13.55 -25.22 -33.91
CA SER A 10 13.70 -23.78 -33.64
C SER A 10 12.40 -23.00 -33.81
N LEU A 11 11.56 -23.37 -34.78
CA LEU A 11 10.26 -22.74 -35.02
C LEU A 11 9.25 -23.08 -33.91
N THR A 12 9.23 -24.34 -33.43
CA THR A 12 8.39 -24.74 -32.29
C THR A 12 8.78 -24.04 -31.00
N LEU A 13 10.07 -23.82 -30.75
CA LEU A 13 10.54 -23.11 -29.55
C LEU A 13 10.21 -21.61 -29.61
N ALA A 14 10.36 -20.98 -30.77
CA ALA A 14 10.00 -19.57 -30.97
C ALA A 14 8.48 -19.34 -30.80
N LEU A 15 7.64 -20.26 -31.28
CA LEU A 15 6.18 -20.18 -31.10
C LEU A 15 5.76 -20.39 -29.63
N ALA A 16 6.43 -21.29 -28.89
CA ALA A 16 6.17 -21.51 -27.47
C ALA A 16 6.57 -20.31 -26.59
N LEU A 17 7.65 -19.60 -26.94
CA LEU A 17 8.08 -18.38 -26.24
C LEU A 17 7.18 -17.18 -26.55
N ALA A 18 6.55 -17.14 -27.73
CA ALA A 18 5.65 -16.05 -28.14
C ALA A 18 4.24 -16.14 -27.52
N THR A 19 3.79 -17.32 -27.07
CA THR A 19 2.47 -17.52 -26.46
C THR A 19 2.45 -17.36 -24.94
N GLY A 20 3.62 -17.41 -24.28
CA GLY A 20 3.76 -17.22 -22.83
C GLY A 20 3.16 -15.91 -22.28
N PRO A 21 3.38 -14.73 -22.90
CA PRO A 21 2.79 -13.47 -22.41
C PRO A 21 1.29 -13.33 -22.70
N ALA A 22 0.72 -14.09 -23.64
CA ALA A 22 -0.72 -14.05 -23.94
C ALA A 22 -1.58 -14.79 -22.90
N LEU A 23 -0.94 -15.65 -22.08
CA LEU A 23 -1.57 -16.38 -20.97
C LEU A 23 -1.25 -15.76 -19.60
N ALA A 24 -0.46 -14.68 -19.56
CA ALA A 24 -0.18 -13.95 -18.35
C ALA A 24 -1.41 -13.12 -17.95
N SER A 25 -2.21 -13.69 -17.04
CA SER A 25 -3.11 -12.98 -16.11
C SER A 25 -4.20 -12.09 -16.74
N ARG A 26 -5.15 -12.70 -17.44
CA ARG A 26 -6.51 -12.12 -17.52
C ARG A 26 -7.26 -12.53 -16.25
N MET A 27 -7.67 -11.58 -15.41
CA MET A 27 -8.65 -11.84 -14.35
C MET A 27 -9.90 -12.48 -14.97
N SER A 28 -10.53 -13.42 -14.27
CA SER A 28 -11.79 -13.99 -14.77
C SER A 28 -12.84 -12.90 -14.95
N GLU A 29 -13.78 -13.08 -15.88
CA GLU A 29 -14.87 -12.12 -16.05
C GLU A 29 -15.70 -11.99 -14.76
N GLU A 30 -15.75 -13.05 -13.95
CA GLU A 30 -16.35 -13.05 -12.61
C GLU A 30 -15.58 -12.17 -11.64
N ASP A 31 -14.24 -12.24 -11.59
CA ASP A 31 -13.42 -11.38 -10.72
C ASP A 31 -13.56 -9.91 -11.09
N VAL A 32 -13.61 -9.60 -12.40
CA VAL A 32 -13.82 -8.24 -12.88
C VAL A 32 -15.24 -7.76 -12.52
N ALA A 33 -16.24 -8.64 -12.61
CA ALA A 33 -17.63 -8.29 -12.28
C ALA A 33 -17.86 -7.98 -10.79
N ARG A 34 -16.91 -8.29 -9.91
CA ARG A 34 -16.91 -7.95 -8.48
C ARG A 34 -16.40 -6.55 -8.17
N LEU A 35 -15.57 -5.97 -9.04
CA LEU A 35 -15.04 -4.61 -8.88
C LEU A 35 -16.19 -3.60 -8.88
N GLY A 36 -16.19 -2.69 -7.91
CA GLY A 36 -17.25 -1.71 -7.69
C GLY A 36 -18.52 -2.27 -7.03
N LYS A 37 -18.60 -3.58 -6.77
CA LYS A 37 -19.69 -4.22 -6.02
C LYS A 37 -19.23 -4.57 -4.60
N ASP A 38 -18.79 -5.80 -4.39
CA ASP A 38 -18.23 -6.29 -3.13
C ASP A 38 -16.73 -5.96 -2.99
N LEU A 39 -16.08 -5.60 -4.10
CA LEU A 39 -14.71 -5.07 -4.11
C LEU A 39 -14.69 -3.57 -4.44
N THR A 40 -13.70 -2.85 -3.92
CA THR A 40 -13.37 -1.49 -4.36
C THR A 40 -12.86 -1.53 -5.82
N PRO A 41 -12.79 -0.39 -6.53
CA PRO A 41 -12.21 -0.33 -7.87
C PRO A 41 -10.76 -0.84 -7.95
N MET A 42 -10.05 -0.87 -6.81
CA MET A 42 -8.69 -1.37 -6.67
C MET A 42 -8.62 -2.84 -6.19
N GLY A 43 -9.76 -3.53 -6.04
CA GLY A 43 -9.84 -4.94 -5.68
C GLY A 43 -9.81 -5.25 -4.19
N ALA A 44 -9.92 -4.25 -3.30
CA ALA A 44 -10.00 -4.47 -1.86
C ALA A 44 -11.44 -4.83 -1.44
N ILE A 45 -11.63 -5.49 -0.29
CA ILE A 45 -12.99 -5.71 0.27
C ILE A 45 -13.64 -4.35 0.54
N ARG A 46 -14.87 -4.16 0.05
CA ARG A 46 -15.61 -2.91 0.23
C ARG A 46 -16.29 -2.81 1.61
N ALA A 47 -16.79 -3.93 2.12
CA ALA A 47 -17.56 -3.99 3.35
C ALA A 47 -16.75 -3.59 4.61
N ALA A 48 -17.46 -3.11 5.63
CA ALA A 48 -16.90 -2.91 6.97
C ALA A 48 -16.39 -4.23 7.59
N ASN A 49 -15.43 -4.14 8.51
CA ASN A 49 -15.00 -5.32 9.27
C ASN A 49 -16.01 -5.69 10.37
N ALA A 50 -16.01 -6.96 10.77
CA ALA A 50 -16.96 -7.48 11.76
C ALA A 50 -16.84 -6.79 13.14
N ASP A 51 -15.64 -6.34 13.49
CA ASP A 51 -15.35 -5.69 14.77
C ASP A 51 -15.76 -4.20 14.79
N GLY A 52 -16.26 -3.65 13.68
CA GLY A 52 -16.77 -2.27 13.57
C GLY A 52 -15.70 -1.17 13.62
N LEU A 53 -14.42 -1.54 13.60
CA LEU A 53 -13.29 -0.59 13.64
C LEU A 53 -12.94 -0.02 12.27
N ILE A 54 -13.24 -0.76 11.19
CA ILE A 54 -12.99 -0.35 9.81
C ILE A 54 -14.35 -0.17 9.14
N PRO A 55 -14.74 1.07 8.79
CA PRO A 55 -16.01 1.34 8.12
C PRO A 55 -16.00 0.84 6.67
N GLU A 56 -17.20 0.74 6.08
CA GLU A 56 -17.34 0.44 4.65
C GLU A 56 -16.62 1.51 3.81
N TRP A 57 -15.98 1.09 2.71
CA TRP A 57 -15.44 2.00 1.73
C TRP A 57 -16.57 2.66 0.91
N THR A 58 -16.68 3.99 1.04
CA THR A 58 -17.70 4.80 0.36
C THR A 58 -17.20 5.46 -0.93
N GLY A 59 -15.90 5.41 -1.20
CA GLY A 59 -15.27 6.11 -2.33
C GLY A 59 -15.34 7.64 -2.25
N THR A 60 -15.78 8.18 -1.13
CA THR A 60 -15.85 9.62 -0.87
C THR A 60 -15.04 9.93 0.38
N ILE A 61 -14.39 11.08 0.40
CA ILE A 61 -13.79 11.60 1.63
C ILE A 61 -14.94 11.88 2.60
N VAL A 62 -14.90 11.29 3.80
CA VAL A 62 -15.96 11.38 4.82
C VAL A 62 -16.19 12.83 5.31
N GLY A 63 -15.32 13.75 4.90
CA GLY A 63 -15.35 15.15 5.25
C GLY A 63 -14.40 15.44 6.41
N LEU A 64 -14.47 16.66 6.91
CA LEU A 64 -13.76 17.06 8.12
C LEU A 64 -14.55 16.63 9.37
N PRO A 65 -13.87 16.42 10.51
CA PRO A 65 -14.55 16.25 11.79
C PRO A 65 -15.48 17.44 12.12
N GLU A 66 -16.46 17.20 12.98
CA GLU A 66 -17.39 18.26 13.40
C GLU A 66 -16.66 19.50 13.94
N GLY A 67 -17.09 20.68 13.51
CA GLY A 67 -16.52 21.96 13.93
C GLY A 67 -15.28 22.40 13.16
N MET A 68 -14.81 21.63 12.18
CA MET A 68 -13.67 21.96 11.34
C MET A 68 -14.11 22.42 9.94
N SER A 69 -13.43 23.42 9.40
CA SER A 69 -13.70 23.99 8.06
C SER A 69 -12.44 23.96 7.21
N TRP A 70 -12.60 23.68 5.91
CA TRP A 70 -11.52 23.71 4.93
C TRP A 70 -11.81 24.80 3.90
N ASP A 71 -10.80 25.62 3.60
CA ASP A 71 -10.91 26.79 2.72
C ASP A 71 -10.96 26.43 1.22
N GLY A 72 -10.91 25.14 0.89
CA GLY A 72 -11.09 24.63 -0.46
C GLY A 72 -9.78 24.33 -1.21
N PRO A 73 -9.89 23.91 -2.48
CA PRO A 73 -8.75 23.47 -3.28
C PRO A 73 -7.63 24.53 -3.35
N GLY A 74 -6.38 24.09 -3.20
CA GLY A 74 -5.22 24.98 -3.13
C GLY A 74 -4.84 25.40 -1.71
N THR A 75 -5.63 25.02 -0.69
CA THR A 75 -5.28 25.22 0.72
C THR A 75 -5.03 23.87 1.41
N PRO A 76 -4.09 23.80 2.39
CA PRO A 76 -3.90 22.60 3.19
C PRO A 76 -5.19 22.21 3.92
N TYR A 77 -5.46 20.92 4.05
CA TYR A 77 -6.51 20.47 4.97
C TYR A 77 -6.15 20.89 6.40
N PRO A 78 -7.11 21.39 7.19
CA PRO A 78 -6.88 21.64 8.61
C PRO A 78 -6.51 20.34 9.31
N ASP A 79 -5.53 20.43 10.23
CA ASP A 79 -5.09 19.29 11.02
C ASP A 79 -6.05 19.08 12.21
N PRO A 80 -6.83 17.98 12.25
CA PRO A 80 -7.75 17.69 13.34
C PRO A 80 -7.04 17.42 14.68
N TYR A 81 -5.73 17.18 14.66
CA TYR A 81 -4.92 16.88 15.83
C TYR A 81 -3.94 18.02 16.18
N ALA A 82 -4.15 19.24 15.66
CA ALA A 82 -3.23 20.36 15.82
C ALA A 82 -2.92 20.72 17.29
N GLY A 83 -3.83 20.41 18.22
CA GLY A 83 -3.65 20.63 19.66
C GLY A 83 -3.03 19.45 20.40
N GLU A 84 -2.88 18.29 19.77
CA GLU A 84 -2.33 17.10 20.40
C GLU A 84 -0.82 17.24 20.58
N LYS A 85 -0.34 16.65 21.68
CA LYS A 85 1.08 16.64 22.02
C LYS A 85 1.55 15.20 22.08
N PRO A 86 2.79 14.91 21.66
CA PRO A 86 3.38 13.60 21.86
C PRO A 86 3.34 13.24 23.35
N LEU A 87 2.93 12.02 23.65
CA LEU A 87 3.00 11.40 24.97
C LEU A 87 4.46 11.27 25.40
N PHE A 88 5.35 10.95 24.46
CA PHE A 88 6.79 10.94 24.66
C PHE A 88 7.52 11.09 23.33
N THR A 89 8.86 11.14 23.37
CA THR A 89 9.68 11.16 22.17
C THR A 89 10.78 10.14 22.31
N ILE A 90 10.86 9.22 21.34
CA ILE A 90 11.96 8.29 21.23
C ILE A 90 13.13 9.02 20.58
N THR A 91 14.29 8.93 21.21
CA THR A 91 15.57 9.47 20.77
C THR A 91 16.61 8.36 20.82
N ARG A 92 17.82 8.63 20.32
CA ARG A 92 18.91 7.66 20.45
C ARG A 92 19.19 7.25 21.89
N ASP A 93 19.03 8.18 22.84
CA ASP A 93 19.33 8.01 24.27
C ASP A 93 18.40 7.01 24.97
N ASN A 94 17.13 6.95 24.56
CA ASN A 94 16.11 6.09 25.18
C ASN A 94 15.66 4.94 24.27
N LEU A 95 16.30 4.77 23.12
CA LEU A 95 15.98 3.76 22.10
C LEU A 95 15.86 2.35 22.68
N ASP A 96 16.74 1.98 23.61
CA ASP A 96 16.78 0.63 24.17
C ASP A 96 15.52 0.29 24.99
N LEU A 97 14.82 1.29 25.53
CA LEU A 97 13.54 1.10 26.22
C LEU A 97 12.42 0.67 25.27
N TYR A 98 12.55 0.99 23.98
CA TYR A 98 11.52 0.82 22.96
C TYR A 98 11.93 -0.11 21.82
N ARG A 99 13.16 -0.65 21.84
CA ARG A 99 13.75 -1.43 20.74
C ARG A 99 12.87 -2.60 20.27
N ASN A 100 12.14 -3.25 21.17
CA ASN A 100 11.23 -4.36 20.85
C ASN A 100 9.92 -3.92 20.16
N ARG A 101 9.67 -2.62 20.06
CA ARG A 101 8.50 -2.01 19.38
C ARG A 101 8.87 -1.37 18.05
N LEU A 102 10.15 -1.38 17.70
CA LEU A 102 10.66 -0.74 16.50
C LEU A 102 11.11 -1.80 15.50
N SER A 103 10.82 -1.54 14.24
CA SER A 103 11.35 -2.31 13.13
C SER A 103 12.87 -2.11 13.02
N PRO A 104 13.59 -3.06 12.38
CA PRO A 104 15.02 -2.90 12.13
C PRO A 104 15.37 -1.62 11.38
N GLY A 105 14.49 -1.16 10.47
CA GLY A 105 14.69 0.09 9.72
C GLY A 105 14.63 1.34 10.59
N GLU A 106 13.68 1.40 11.53
CA GLU A 106 13.57 2.52 12.46
C GLU A 106 14.75 2.57 13.43
N ILE A 107 15.21 1.41 13.91
CA ILE A 107 16.42 1.30 14.73
C ILE A 107 17.63 1.83 13.96
N ALA A 108 17.78 1.43 12.69
CA ALA A 108 18.87 1.89 11.83
C ALA A 108 18.85 3.41 11.60
N LEU A 109 17.67 4.06 11.56
CA LEU A 109 17.57 5.51 11.44
C LEU A 109 18.12 6.22 12.68
N PHE A 110 17.85 5.73 13.90
CA PHE A 110 18.43 6.27 15.11
C PHE A 110 19.96 6.06 15.18
N GLU A 111 20.47 4.96 14.65
CA GLU A 111 21.92 4.70 14.57
C GLU A 111 22.61 5.59 13.53
N THR A 112 21.95 5.84 12.40
CA THR A 112 22.49 6.67 11.30
C THR A 112 22.44 8.16 11.62
N TYR A 113 21.39 8.61 12.29
CA TYR A 113 21.10 10.02 12.58
C TYR A 113 20.84 10.25 14.07
N PRO A 114 21.80 9.95 14.96
CA PRO A 114 21.57 9.91 16.40
C PRO A 114 21.16 11.27 16.99
N ASP A 115 21.64 12.37 16.40
CA ASP A 115 21.41 13.73 16.91
C ASP A 115 20.13 14.37 16.36
N THR A 116 19.66 13.95 15.18
CA THR A 116 18.59 14.63 14.44
C THR A 116 17.31 13.81 14.29
N PHE A 117 17.40 12.47 14.29
CA PHE A 117 16.21 11.64 14.18
C PHE A 117 15.51 11.48 15.54
N ARG A 118 14.22 11.76 15.55
CA ARG A 118 13.35 11.72 16.73
C ARG A 118 11.99 11.18 16.30
N MET A 119 11.40 10.34 17.12
CA MET A 119 10.06 9.80 16.86
C MET A 119 9.12 10.26 17.98
N PRO A 120 8.34 11.33 17.75
CA PRO A 120 7.27 11.70 18.66
C PRO A 120 6.17 10.64 18.60
N VAL A 121 5.74 10.16 19.75
CA VAL A 121 4.67 9.16 19.93
C VAL A 121 3.57 9.80 20.75
#